data_AF-A0A846PD07-F1
#
_entry.id   AF-A0A846PD07-F1
#
_cell.length_a   1.000
_cell.length_b   1.000
_cell.length_c   1.000
_cell.angle_alpha   90.00
_cell.angle_beta   90.00
_cell.angle_gamma   90.00
#
_symmetry.space_group_name_H-M   'P 1'
#
loop_
_entity.id
_entity.type
_entity.pdbx_description
1 polymer ?
#
loop_
_entity_poly.entity_id
_entity_poly.type
_entity_poly.pdbx_seq_one_letter_code
_entity_poly.pdbx_strand_id
1 'polypeptide(L)'
;MSDAQYRLAKRLYEKLGKSWIEQALENYEKDESRGVRNIARAHTKVIDALMHKLSDLSPILFPASDYSFIDDVIQNVSKGITCLIDISGISSEEQHDITRLTASGVARHYKRMWEENYKEWEKLPTLLITLEEAHEFLDPNLPKTIFSDIALTYRKYRVGLNAVTPRPSRINPNVFAELWTKVIMKTELRRDRNYLTQNTPYLEYSDTEIKMLDVG
;
A
#
# COMPACT_ATOMS: atom_id res chain seq x y z
N MET A 1 10.06 4.72 4.42
CA MET A 1 11.42 5.24 4.09
C MET A 1 11.33 6.74 3.84
N SER A 2 12.39 7.51 4.08
CA SER A 2 12.42 8.92 3.65
C SER A 2 12.69 9.04 2.14
N ASP A 3 12.35 10.18 1.52
CA ASP A 3 12.65 10.43 0.10
C ASP A 3 14.14 10.27 -0.24
N ALA A 4 15.02 10.61 0.69
CA ALA A 4 16.45 10.43 0.53
C ALA A 4 16.84 8.94 0.50
N GLN A 5 16.25 8.13 1.38
CA GLN A 5 16.44 6.67 1.40
C GLN A 5 15.91 6.03 0.11
N TYR A 6 14.72 6.46 -0.35
CA TYR A 6 14.15 5.96 -1.60
C TYR A 6 15.03 6.27 -2.82
N ARG A 7 15.52 7.51 -2.94
CA ARG A 7 16.44 7.89 -4.02
C ARG A 7 17.74 7.11 -3.98
N LEU A 8 18.27 6.82 -2.80
CA LEU A 8 19.46 5.99 -2.65
C LEU A 8 19.18 4.54 -3.09
N ALA A 9 18.10 3.93 -2.61
CA ALA A 9 17.70 2.58 -3.01
C ALA A 9 17.52 2.47 -4.54
N LYS A 10 16.87 3.46 -5.17
CA LYS A 10 16.73 3.51 -6.63
C LYS A 10 18.09 3.52 -7.35
N ARG A 11 19.03 4.35 -6.90
CA ARG A 11 20.38 4.42 -7.50
C ARG A 11 21.18 3.14 -7.29
N LEU A 12 21.01 2.47 -6.15
CA LEU A 12 21.64 1.17 -5.90
C LEU A 12 21.06 0.11 -6.83
N TYR A 13 19.74 0.05 -6.98
CA TYR A 13 19.08 -0.83 -7.93
C TYR A 13 19.54 -0.59 -9.38
N GLU A 14 19.60 0.67 -9.81
CA GLU A 14 20.08 1.04 -11.16
C GLU A 14 21.53 0.60 -11.44
N LYS A 15 22.37 0.51 -10.40
CA LYS A 15 23.80 0.18 -10.55
C LYS A 15 24.11 -1.30 -10.34
N LEU A 16 23.44 -1.95 -9.40
CA LEU A 16 23.71 -3.31 -8.96
C LEU A 16 22.71 -4.32 -9.53
N GLY A 17 21.61 -3.85 -10.13
CA GLY A 17 20.59 -4.68 -10.76
C GLY A 17 19.73 -5.42 -9.74
N LYS A 18 19.41 -6.69 -10.04
CA LYS A 18 18.44 -7.48 -9.28
C LYS A 18 18.92 -7.82 -7.87
N SER A 19 20.18 -8.18 -7.70
CA SER A 19 20.78 -8.51 -6.40
C SER A 19 21.35 -7.28 -5.68
N TRP A 20 20.70 -6.12 -5.82
CA TRP A 20 21.23 -4.87 -5.27
C TRP A 20 21.22 -4.83 -3.74
N ILE A 21 20.29 -5.55 -3.11
CA ILE A 21 20.16 -5.58 -1.64
C ILE A 21 21.35 -6.33 -1.06
N GLU A 22 21.61 -7.54 -1.54
CA GLU A 22 22.72 -8.39 -1.11
C GLU A 22 24.04 -7.69 -1.37
N GLN A 23 24.26 -7.20 -2.59
CA GLN A 23 25.49 -6.50 -2.92
C GLN A 23 25.66 -5.20 -2.11
N ALA A 24 24.59 -4.44 -1.84
CA ALA A 24 24.69 -3.24 -1.01
C ALA A 24 25.06 -3.57 0.44
N LEU A 25 24.45 -4.61 1.02
CA LEU A 25 24.76 -5.10 2.37
C LEU A 25 26.19 -5.65 2.45
N GLU A 26 26.64 -6.45 1.50
CA GLU A 26 28.03 -6.94 1.44
C GLU A 26 29.05 -5.80 1.35
N ASN A 27 28.76 -4.76 0.57
CA ASN A 27 29.64 -3.59 0.48
C ASN A 27 29.62 -2.77 1.78
N TYR A 28 28.48 -2.72 2.46
CA TYR A 28 28.36 -2.09 3.77
C TYR A 28 29.10 -2.86 4.86
N GLU A 29 29.07 -4.19 4.84
CA GLU A 29 29.85 -5.02 5.78
C GLU A 29 31.36 -4.86 5.58
N LYS A 30 31.81 -4.64 4.34
CA LYS A 30 33.25 -4.49 4.01
C LYS A 30 33.85 -3.14 4.39
N ASP A 31 33.13 -2.04 4.18
CA ASP A 31 33.66 -0.66 4.37
C ASP A 31 32.58 0.33 4.83
N GLU A 32 31.61 -0.15 5.62
CA GLU A 32 30.51 0.63 6.19
C GLU A 32 29.84 1.54 5.14
N SER A 33 29.49 2.77 5.51
CA SER A 33 28.87 3.71 4.59
C SER A 33 29.79 4.17 3.46
N ARG A 34 31.11 3.94 3.53
CA ARG A 34 32.04 4.28 2.43
C ARG A 34 31.89 3.29 1.28
N GLY A 35 31.76 1.98 1.56
CA GLY A 35 31.54 0.94 0.56
C GLY A 35 30.31 1.24 -0.30
N VAL A 36 29.18 1.55 0.35
CA VAL A 36 27.94 1.91 -0.35
C VAL A 36 28.06 3.26 -1.07
N ARG A 37 28.76 4.24 -0.50
CA ARG A 37 28.96 5.57 -1.10
C ARG A 37 29.74 5.51 -2.42
N ASN A 38 30.70 4.58 -2.53
CA ASN A 38 31.47 4.36 -3.76
C ASN A 38 30.56 3.90 -4.91
N ILE A 39 29.50 3.16 -4.60
CA ILE A 39 28.48 2.74 -5.56
C ILE A 39 27.50 3.88 -5.79
N ALA A 40 26.82 4.38 -4.76
CA ALA A 40 25.79 5.41 -4.88
C ALA A 40 26.02 6.54 -3.88
N ARG A 41 26.27 7.75 -4.40
CA ARG A 41 26.53 8.94 -3.57
C ARG A 41 25.31 9.32 -2.73
N ALA A 42 25.48 9.29 -1.40
CA ALA A 42 24.55 9.80 -0.40
C ALA A 42 25.28 10.16 0.91
N HIS A 43 24.59 10.92 1.78
CA HIS A 43 25.06 11.21 3.14
C HIS A 43 25.13 9.94 3.99
N THR A 44 26.13 9.84 4.87
CA THR A 44 26.36 8.68 5.76
C THR A 44 25.07 8.26 6.47
N LYS A 45 24.41 9.19 7.17
CA LYS A 45 23.16 8.93 7.90
C LYS A 45 22.04 8.32 7.04
N VAL A 46 21.97 8.66 5.76
CA VAL A 46 20.95 8.12 4.83
C VAL A 46 21.31 6.68 4.44
N ILE A 47 22.60 6.42 4.24
CA ILE A 47 23.13 5.08 3.95
C ILE A 47 22.91 4.19 5.15
N ASP A 48 23.39 4.56 6.34
CA ASP A 48 23.31 3.71 7.53
C ASP A 48 21.85 3.35 7.85
N ALA A 49 20.97 4.37 7.81
CA ALA A 49 19.55 4.16 8.06
C ALA A 49 18.83 3.36 6.95
N LEU A 50 19.38 3.29 5.74
CA LEU A 50 18.89 2.39 4.69
C LEU A 50 19.41 0.98 4.92
N MET A 51 20.71 0.81 5.18
CA MET A 51 21.36 -0.49 5.36
C MET A 51 20.78 -1.23 6.56
N HIS A 52 20.55 -0.55 7.69
CA HIS A 52 19.83 -1.14 8.83
C HIS A 52 18.44 -1.66 8.45
N LYS A 53 17.68 -0.90 7.67
CA LYS A 53 16.35 -1.36 7.22
C LYS A 53 16.42 -2.55 6.28
N LEU A 54 17.47 -2.62 5.45
CA LEU A 54 17.67 -3.74 4.54
C LEU A 54 18.15 -4.98 5.27
N SER A 55 18.99 -4.84 6.31
CA SER A 55 19.43 -5.96 7.14
C SER A 55 18.31 -6.54 8.00
N ASP A 56 17.31 -5.73 8.35
CA ASP A 56 16.15 -6.15 9.15
C ASP A 56 15.07 -6.85 8.29
N LEU A 57 15.24 -6.95 6.97
CA LEU A 57 14.28 -7.64 6.11
C LEU A 57 14.27 -9.14 6.40
N SER A 58 13.07 -9.69 6.61
CA SER A 58 12.85 -11.12 6.81
C SER A 58 13.33 -11.91 5.59
N PRO A 59 14.36 -12.79 5.72
CA PRO A 59 14.85 -13.59 4.59
C PRO A 59 13.81 -14.60 4.08
N ILE A 60 12.80 -14.91 4.88
CA ILE A 60 11.69 -15.80 4.52
C ILE A 60 10.75 -15.08 3.54
N LEU A 61 10.50 -13.79 3.75
CA LEU A 61 9.60 -13.00 2.91
C LEU A 61 10.31 -12.33 1.74
N PHE A 62 11.58 -11.99 1.92
CA PHE A 62 12.42 -11.33 0.94
C PHE A 62 13.67 -12.18 0.67
N PRO A 63 13.51 -13.42 0.15
CA PRO A 63 14.64 -14.26 -0.19
C PRO A 63 15.42 -13.61 -1.34
N ALA A 64 16.75 -13.78 -1.32
CA ALA A 64 17.61 -13.39 -2.42
C ALA A 64 17.20 -14.14 -3.70
N SER A 65 16.43 -13.47 -4.57
CA SER A 65 15.85 -14.10 -5.74
C SER A 65 15.60 -13.08 -6.85
N ASP A 66 15.61 -13.59 -8.08
CA ASP A 66 15.22 -12.84 -9.27
C ASP A 66 13.70 -12.67 -9.40
N TYR A 67 12.95 -13.23 -8.45
CA TYR A 67 11.50 -13.18 -8.42
C TYR A 67 11.03 -11.92 -7.71
N SER A 68 10.14 -11.18 -8.38
CA SER A 68 9.48 -10.01 -7.81
C SER A 68 8.00 -10.30 -7.73
N PHE A 69 7.53 -10.59 -6.51
CA PHE A 69 6.11 -10.76 -6.22
C PHE A 69 5.27 -9.57 -6.73
N ILE A 70 5.80 -8.36 -6.58
CA ILE A 70 5.13 -7.13 -7.01
C ILE A 70 5.02 -7.05 -8.53
N ASP A 71 6.05 -7.45 -9.28
CA ASP A 71 6.00 -7.46 -10.74
C ASP A 71 5.05 -8.54 -11.25
N ASP A 72 4.97 -9.70 -10.58
CA ASP A 72 3.98 -10.73 -10.92
C ASP A 72 2.54 -10.24 -10.69
N VAL A 73 2.27 -9.59 -9.55
CA VAL A 73 0.96 -8.96 -9.31
C VAL A 73 0.66 -7.91 -10.39
N ILE A 74 1.60 -7.02 -10.71
CA ILE A 74 1.44 -6.01 -11.77
C ILE A 74 1.13 -6.68 -13.12
N GLN A 75 1.85 -7.74 -13.47
CA GLN A 75 1.67 -8.44 -14.73
C GLN A 75 0.28 -9.10 -14.81
N ASN A 76 -0.16 -9.74 -13.74
CA ASN A 76 -1.46 -10.42 -13.68
C ASN A 76 -2.62 -9.41 -13.72
N VAL A 77 -2.58 -8.35 -12.91
CA VAL A 77 -3.64 -7.33 -12.96
C VAL A 77 -3.67 -6.58 -14.29
N SER A 78 -2.52 -6.37 -14.94
CA SER A 78 -2.48 -5.76 -16.28
C SER A 78 -3.12 -6.62 -17.36
N LYS A 79 -3.21 -7.94 -17.14
CA LYS A 79 -3.94 -8.89 -18.00
C LYS A 79 -5.42 -9.04 -17.61
N GLY A 80 -5.91 -8.28 -16.61
CA GLY A 80 -7.27 -8.39 -16.09
C GLY A 80 -7.49 -9.61 -15.18
N ILE A 81 -6.43 -10.21 -14.65
CA ILE A 81 -6.52 -11.32 -13.70
C ILE A 81 -6.72 -10.75 -12.29
N THR A 82 -7.69 -11.29 -11.56
CA THR A 82 -7.89 -10.97 -10.14
C THR A 82 -6.83 -11.66 -9.28
N CYS A 83 -6.06 -10.87 -8.53
CA CYS A 83 -5.05 -11.37 -7.61
C CYS A 83 -5.60 -11.39 -6.18
N LEU A 84 -5.67 -12.57 -5.55
CA LEU A 84 -5.89 -12.72 -4.12
C LEU A 84 -4.54 -12.84 -3.42
N ILE A 85 -4.26 -11.95 -2.48
CA ILE A 85 -3.00 -11.94 -1.73
C ILE A 85 -3.27 -12.57 -0.37
N ASP A 86 -2.89 -13.83 -0.20
CA ASP A 86 -2.96 -14.52 1.07
C ASP A 86 -1.73 -14.16 1.92
N ILE A 87 -1.99 -13.44 3.01
CA ILE A 87 -0.98 -13.03 4.00
C ILE A 87 -1.20 -13.74 5.34
N SER A 88 -1.97 -14.83 5.35
CA SER A 88 -2.13 -15.65 6.54
C SER A 88 -0.81 -16.37 6.89
N GLY A 89 -0.60 -16.60 8.19
CA GLY A 89 0.57 -17.33 8.68
C GLY A 89 1.85 -16.50 8.89
N ILE A 90 1.83 -15.20 8.58
CA ILE A 90 2.94 -14.26 8.87
C ILE A 90 2.55 -13.24 9.94
N SER A 91 3.53 -12.54 10.53
CA SER A 91 3.27 -11.60 11.62
C SER A 91 2.45 -10.39 11.17
N SER A 92 1.75 -9.73 12.10
CA SER A 92 0.92 -8.57 11.78
C SER A 92 1.72 -7.43 11.14
N GLU A 93 2.98 -7.23 11.53
CA GLU A 93 3.86 -6.22 10.94
C GLU A 93 4.19 -6.54 9.48
N GLU A 94 4.53 -7.80 9.20
CA GLU A 94 4.80 -8.28 7.85
C GLU A 94 3.55 -8.21 6.95
N GLN A 95 2.38 -8.54 7.49
CA GLN A 95 1.09 -8.39 6.79
C GLN A 95 0.85 -6.94 6.37
N HIS A 96 1.06 -5.99 7.29
CA HIS A 96 0.95 -4.56 7.01
C HIS A 96 1.92 -4.11 5.91
N ASP A 97 3.16 -4.60 5.95
CA ASP A 97 4.19 -4.22 4.99
C ASP A 97 3.93 -4.79 3.60
N ILE A 98 3.58 -6.07 3.48
CA ILE A 98 3.22 -6.69 2.19
C ILE A 98 1.99 -6.01 1.59
N THR A 99 0.97 -5.73 2.41
CA THR A 99 -0.26 -5.05 1.97
C THR A 99 0.07 -3.66 1.42
N ARG A 100 0.87 -2.87 2.14
CA ARG A 100 1.31 -1.53 1.70
C ARG A 100 2.20 -1.60 0.48
N LEU A 101 3.14 -2.54 0.43
CA LEU A 101 4.07 -2.72 -0.67
C LEU A 101 3.33 -3.06 -1.96
N THR A 102 2.36 -3.98 -1.89
CA THR A 102 1.58 -4.42 -3.05
C THR A 102 0.70 -3.32 -3.60
N ALA A 103 -0.12 -2.70 -2.75
CA ALA A 103 -0.96 -1.58 -3.17
C ALA A 103 -0.12 -0.43 -3.74
N SER A 104 1.01 -0.12 -3.11
CA SER A 104 1.97 0.87 -3.59
C SER A 104 2.57 0.54 -4.95
N GLY A 105 3.04 -0.69 -5.15
CA GLY A 105 3.68 -1.12 -6.39
C GLY A 105 2.72 -1.02 -7.56
N VAL A 106 1.52 -1.59 -7.39
CA VAL A 106 0.50 -1.62 -8.44
C VAL A 106 -0.06 -0.22 -8.72
N ALA A 107 -0.43 0.55 -7.69
CA ALA A 107 -0.98 1.88 -7.91
C ALA A 107 0.04 2.82 -8.58
N ARG A 108 1.30 2.78 -8.16
CA ARG A 108 2.37 3.57 -8.81
C ARG A 108 2.66 3.10 -10.23
N HIS A 109 2.50 1.81 -10.54
CA HIS A 109 2.60 1.33 -11.92
C HIS A 109 1.55 2.00 -12.80
N TYR A 110 0.27 1.99 -12.40
CA TYR A 110 -0.80 2.66 -13.14
C TYR A 110 -0.53 4.15 -13.34
N LYS A 111 -0.12 4.85 -12.28
CA LYS A 111 0.26 6.26 -12.35
C LYS A 111 1.42 6.48 -13.33
N ARG A 112 2.50 5.69 -13.23
CA ARG A 112 3.68 5.80 -14.10
C ARG A 112 3.32 5.56 -15.56
N MET A 113 2.51 4.54 -15.85
CA MET A 113 2.06 4.26 -17.21
C MET A 113 1.23 5.43 -17.75
N TRP A 114 0.36 6.04 -16.94
CA TRP A 114 -0.39 7.23 -17.35
C TRP A 114 0.53 8.43 -17.64
N GLU A 115 1.58 8.64 -16.84
CA GLU A 115 2.52 9.77 -16.99
C GLU A 115 3.52 9.58 -18.15
N GLU A 116 4.03 8.35 -18.34
CA GLU A 116 5.17 8.08 -19.21
C GLU A 116 4.81 7.31 -20.49
N ASN A 117 3.73 6.51 -20.47
CA ASN A 117 3.36 5.64 -21.59
C ASN A 117 1.83 5.49 -21.72
N TYR A 118 1.17 6.61 -22.03
CA TYR A 118 -0.29 6.70 -22.04
C TYR A 118 -0.97 5.63 -22.93
N LYS A 119 -0.39 5.30 -24.09
CA LYS A 119 -0.93 4.28 -25.01
C LYS A 119 -0.99 2.88 -24.39
N GLU A 120 -0.02 2.53 -23.58
CA GLU A 120 -0.04 1.26 -22.85
C GLU A 120 -0.95 1.34 -21.62
N TRP A 121 -1.03 2.51 -20.96
CA TRP A 121 -1.99 2.73 -19.88
C TRP A 121 -3.45 2.58 -20.35
N GLU A 122 -3.79 3.04 -21.56
CA GLU A 122 -5.14 2.90 -22.11
C GLU A 122 -5.60 1.44 -22.21
N LYS A 123 -4.66 0.51 -22.37
CA LYS A 123 -4.91 -0.94 -22.44
C LYS A 123 -5.06 -1.58 -21.06
N LEU A 124 -4.65 -0.91 -19.98
CA LEU A 124 -4.80 -1.44 -18.63
C LEU A 124 -6.29 -1.48 -18.24
N PRO A 125 -6.75 -2.57 -17.58
CA PRO A 125 -8.10 -2.63 -17.03
C PRO A 125 -8.26 -1.63 -15.90
N THR A 126 -9.50 -1.26 -15.56
CA THR A 126 -9.75 -0.50 -14.33
C THR A 126 -9.44 -1.38 -13.13
N LEU A 127 -8.65 -0.86 -12.19
CA LEU A 127 -8.24 -1.59 -11.00
C LEU A 127 -9.07 -1.17 -9.79
N LEU A 128 -9.65 -2.14 -9.10
CA LEU A 128 -10.24 -1.96 -7.77
C LEU A 128 -9.40 -2.72 -6.75
N ILE A 129 -8.76 -1.99 -5.82
CA ILE A 129 -8.02 -2.59 -4.71
C ILE A 129 -8.99 -2.76 -3.56
N THR A 130 -9.25 -4.01 -3.15
CA THR A 130 -10.03 -4.30 -1.95
C THR A 130 -9.09 -4.44 -0.76
N LEU A 131 -9.33 -3.62 0.27
CA LEU A 131 -8.57 -3.60 1.51
C LEU A 131 -9.45 -4.09 2.65
N GLU A 132 -9.20 -5.31 3.10
CA GLU A 132 -9.76 -5.84 4.34
C GLU A 132 -9.14 -5.13 5.55
N GLU A 133 -9.89 -5.09 6.66
CA GLU A 133 -9.51 -4.39 7.90
C GLU A 133 -8.98 -2.97 7.66
N ALA A 134 -9.64 -2.23 6.77
CA ALA A 134 -9.15 -0.94 6.27
C ALA A 134 -8.88 0.11 7.37
N HIS A 135 -9.50 -0.04 8.54
CA HIS A 135 -9.25 0.84 9.68
C HIS A 135 -7.82 0.75 10.23
N GLU A 136 -7.10 -0.34 9.99
CA GLU A 136 -5.69 -0.50 10.37
C GLU A 136 -4.72 0.28 9.46
N PHE A 137 -5.22 0.84 8.36
CA PHE A 137 -4.43 1.60 7.38
C PHE A 137 -4.92 3.02 7.14
N LEU A 138 -6.19 3.29 7.47
CA LEU A 138 -6.87 4.55 7.22
C LEU A 138 -7.24 5.29 8.53
N ASP A 139 -6.72 4.86 9.68
CA ASP A 139 -6.93 5.55 10.95
C ASP A 139 -6.40 7.00 10.89
N PRO A 140 -7.19 8.01 11.29
CA PRO A 140 -6.72 9.41 11.28
C PRO A 140 -5.55 9.68 12.22
N ASN A 141 -5.31 8.80 13.21
CA ASN A 141 -4.15 8.90 14.11
C ASN A 141 -2.88 8.28 13.51
N LEU A 142 -2.99 7.56 12.39
CA LEU A 142 -1.84 6.99 11.69
C LEU A 142 -1.34 7.96 10.60
N PRO A 143 -0.04 7.89 10.26
CA PRO A 143 0.49 8.58 9.10
C PRO A 143 -0.28 8.20 7.84
N LYS A 144 -0.49 9.17 6.93
CA LYS A 144 -1.14 8.91 5.64
C LYS A 144 -0.43 7.77 4.89
N THR A 145 -1.22 6.85 4.37
CA THR A 145 -0.74 5.70 3.61
C THR A 145 -1.10 5.84 2.13
N ILE A 146 -0.55 4.97 1.28
CA ILE A 146 -0.93 4.91 -0.13
C ILE A 146 -2.44 4.75 -0.32
N PHE A 147 -3.14 4.09 0.60
CA PHE A 147 -4.58 3.89 0.52
C PHE A 147 -5.35 5.21 0.61
N SER A 148 -4.88 6.15 1.44
CA SER A 148 -5.43 7.52 1.46
C SER A 148 -5.23 8.20 0.12
N ASP A 149 -4.05 8.09 -0.48
CA ASP A 149 -3.79 8.69 -1.79
C ASP A 149 -4.65 8.06 -2.88
N ILE A 150 -4.82 6.73 -2.86
CA ILE A 150 -5.66 6.00 -3.82
C ILE A 150 -7.09 6.53 -3.76
N ALA A 151 -7.68 6.58 -2.56
CA ALA A 151 -9.03 7.07 -2.36
C ALA A 151 -9.20 8.54 -2.82
N LEU A 152 -8.24 9.40 -2.50
CA LEU A 152 -8.36 10.85 -2.73
C LEU A 152 -7.97 11.29 -4.15
N THR A 153 -7.07 10.57 -4.84
CA THR A 153 -6.39 11.11 -6.04
C THR A 153 -6.22 10.15 -7.21
N TYR A 154 -6.37 8.83 -7.03
CA TYR A 154 -6.01 7.87 -8.09
C TYR A 154 -7.12 7.56 -9.09
N ARG A 155 -8.32 8.12 -8.92
CA ARG A 155 -9.42 7.99 -9.88
C ARG A 155 -9.01 8.32 -11.32
N LYS A 156 -8.19 9.36 -11.52
CA LYS A 156 -7.68 9.75 -12.85
C LYS A 156 -6.79 8.70 -13.51
N TYR A 157 -6.21 7.78 -12.73
CA TYR A 157 -5.38 6.69 -13.19
C TYR A 157 -6.15 5.37 -13.32
N ARG A 158 -7.48 5.37 -13.16
CA ARG A 158 -8.34 4.17 -13.13
C ARG A 158 -7.99 3.19 -12.00
N VAL A 159 -7.51 3.69 -10.87
CA VAL A 159 -7.32 2.88 -9.65
C VAL A 159 -8.27 3.39 -8.57
N GLY A 160 -9.13 2.51 -8.07
CA GLY A 160 -10.07 2.75 -6.98
C GLY A 160 -9.76 1.92 -5.74
N LEU A 161 -10.31 2.32 -4.60
CA LEU A 161 -10.23 1.62 -3.33
C LEU A 161 -11.61 1.13 -2.91
N ASN A 162 -11.71 -0.15 -2.55
CA ASN A 162 -12.84 -0.73 -1.83
C ASN A 162 -12.37 -1.03 -0.39
N ALA A 163 -12.79 -0.22 0.57
CA ALA A 163 -12.39 -0.37 1.97
C ALA A 163 -13.44 -1.19 2.74
N VAL A 164 -13.04 -2.35 3.24
CA VAL A 164 -13.89 -3.24 4.05
C VAL A 164 -13.43 -3.13 5.50
N THR A 165 -14.36 -2.82 6.40
CA THR A 165 -14.03 -2.62 7.81
C THR A 165 -15.25 -2.77 8.73
N PRO A 166 -15.09 -3.38 9.91
CA PRO A 166 -16.11 -3.36 10.95
C PRO A 166 -16.12 -2.05 11.76
N ARG A 167 -15.16 -1.13 11.53
CA ARG A 167 -14.94 0.09 12.32
C ARG A 167 -14.96 1.34 11.45
N PRO A 168 -16.08 1.72 10.81
CA PRO A 168 -16.16 2.91 9.96
C PRO A 168 -15.77 4.20 10.71
N SER A 169 -16.05 4.31 12.01
CA SER A 169 -15.66 5.48 12.81
C SER A 169 -14.16 5.65 13.04
N ARG A 170 -13.35 4.65 12.67
CA ARG A 170 -11.89 4.73 12.65
C ARG A 170 -11.35 5.16 11.29
N ILE A 171 -12.16 5.34 10.26
CA ILE A 171 -11.66 5.79 8.95
C ILE A 171 -11.44 7.30 8.95
N ASN A 172 -10.35 7.76 8.35
CA ASN A 172 -10.06 9.18 8.17
C ASN A 172 -11.26 9.87 7.47
N PRO A 173 -11.83 10.95 8.03
CA PRO A 173 -13.03 11.58 7.49
C PRO A 173 -12.90 12.04 6.03
N ASN A 174 -11.71 12.54 5.63
CA ASN A 174 -11.49 12.96 4.24
C ASN A 174 -11.52 11.76 3.29
N VAL A 175 -10.99 10.61 3.74
CA VAL A 175 -11.05 9.38 2.95
C VAL A 175 -12.48 8.84 2.93
N PHE A 176 -13.19 8.82 4.06
CA PHE A 176 -14.57 8.33 4.15
C PHE A 176 -15.54 9.13 3.25
N ALA A 177 -15.35 10.45 3.14
CA ALA A 177 -16.10 11.31 2.23
C ALA A 177 -15.90 10.94 0.76
N GLU A 178 -14.68 10.51 0.38
CA GLU A 178 -14.36 10.05 -0.98
C GLU A 178 -14.72 8.58 -1.25
N LEU A 179 -15.29 7.85 -0.28
CA LEU A 179 -15.84 6.51 -0.50
C LEU A 179 -17.30 6.60 -0.94
N TRP A 180 -17.55 7.03 -2.18
CA TRP A 180 -18.89 7.37 -2.69
C TRP A 180 -19.93 6.24 -2.56
N THR A 181 -19.54 5.02 -2.92
CA THR A 181 -20.42 3.84 -2.82
C THR A 181 -20.19 3.16 -1.49
N LYS A 182 -21.27 3.00 -0.72
CA LYS A 182 -21.24 2.38 0.61
C LYS A 182 -22.23 1.23 0.65
N VAL A 183 -21.74 0.03 0.98
CA VAL A 183 -22.58 -1.11 1.35
C VAL A 183 -22.50 -1.22 2.86
N ILE A 184 -23.60 -0.91 3.54
CA ILE A 184 -23.65 -0.89 5.00
C ILE A 184 -24.42 -2.13 5.45
N MET A 185 -23.70 -3.00 6.15
CA MET A 185 -24.27 -4.16 6.82
C MET A 185 -24.50 -3.88 8.31
N LYS A 186 -25.14 -4.84 8.98
CA LYS A 186 -25.43 -4.78 10.41
C LYS A 186 -24.21 -4.32 11.22
N THR A 187 -24.40 -3.28 12.04
CA THR A 187 -23.36 -2.73 12.94
C THR A 187 -23.92 -2.54 14.35
N GLU A 188 -23.39 -3.29 15.31
CA GLU A 188 -23.87 -3.27 16.70
C GLU A 188 -23.31 -2.09 17.51
N LEU A 189 -22.14 -1.57 17.14
CA LEU A 189 -21.51 -0.49 17.90
C LEU A 189 -22.19 0.85 17.61
N ARG A 190 -22.78 1.46 18.64
CA ARG A 190 -23.45 2.77 18.54
C ARG A 190 -22.55 3.86 17.96
N ARG A 191 -21.26 3.87 18.31
CA ARG A 191 -20.31 4.86 17.78
C ARG A 191 -20.15 4.75 16.27
N ASP A 192 -20.08 3.53 15.74
CA ASP A 192 -19.95 3.29 14.30
C ASP A 192 -21.26 3.62 13.56
N ARG A 193 -22.42 3.25 14.11
CA ARG A 193 -23.71 3.67 13.54
C ARG A 193 -23.87 5.18 13.50
N ASN A 194 -23.60 5.87 14.61
CA ASN A 194 -23.63 7.34 14.65
C ASN A 194 -22.70 7.96 13.61
N TYR A 195 -21.51 7.39 13.43
CA TYR A 195 -20.58 7.87 12.41
C TYR A 195 -21.15 7.68 11.01
N LEU A 196 -21.73 6.51 10.70
CA LEU A 196 -22.37 6.24 9.41
C LEU A 196 -23.54 7.19 9.13
N THR A 197 -24.47 7.37 10.08
CA THR A 197 -25.66 8.20 9.92
C THR A 197 -25.34 9.70 9.82
N GLN A 198 -24.26 10.16 10.46
CA GLN A 198 -23.83 11.56 10.38
C GLN A 198 -23.02 11.89 9.12
N ASN A 199 -22.33 10.91 8.53
CA ASN A 199 -21.37 11.14 7.45
C ASN A 199 -21.78 10.51 6.11
N THR A 200 -22.97 9.91 6.04
CA THR A 200 -23.50 9.33 4.81
C THR A 200 -24.84 10.00 4.49
N PRO A 201 -24.98 10.64 3.32
CA PRO A 201 -26.24 11.24 2.91
C PRO A 201 -27.38 10.23 2.95
N TYR A 202 -28.57 10.70 3.36
CA TYR A 202 -29.82 9.92 3.39
C TYR A 202 -29.90 8.84 4.48
N LEU A 203 -28.96 8.81 5.44
CA LEU A 203 -28.98 7.89 6.58
C LEU A 203 -29.23 8.60 7.92
N GLU A 204 -29.65 9.87 7.93
CA GLU A 204 -29.70 10.72 9.11
C GLU A 204 -30.59 10.15 10.23
N TYR A 205 -31.58 9.33 9.87
CA TYR A 205 -32.53 8.71 10.80
C TYR A 205 -32.42 7.18 10.88
N SER A 206 -31.42 6.58 10.24
CA SER A 206 -31.35 5.13 10.02
C SER A 206 -30.62 4.33 11.12
N ASP A 207 -30.40 4.89 12.31
CA ASP A 207 -29.66 4.21 13.40
C ASP A 207 -30.33 2.89 13.81
N THR A 208 -31.65 2.90 13.93
CA THR A 208 -32.41 1.71 14.34
C THR A 208 -32.42 0.68 13.22
N GLU A 209 -32.64 1.10 11.99
CA GLU A 209 -32.66 0.25 10.79
C GLU A 209 -31.31 -0.46 10.60
N ILE A 210 -30.20 0.27 10.69
CA ILE A 210 -28.85 -0.31 10.58
C ILE A 210 -28.59 -1.37 11.67
N LYS A 211 -29.10 -1.13 12.89
CA LYS A 211 -28.97 -2.11 13.98
C LYS A 211 -29.80 -3.38 13.73
N MET A 212 -30.93 -3.24 13.05
CA MET A 212 -31.91 -4.30 12.84
C MET A 212 -31.71 -5.07 11.52
N LEU A 213 -30.70 -4.71 10.70
CA LEU A 213 -30.34 -5.49 9.52
C LEU A 213 -30.03 -6.95 9.88
N ASP A 214 -30.49 -7.88 9.06
CA ASP A 214 -30.12 -9.29 9.15
C ASP A 214 -28.65 -9.51 8.76
N VAL A 215 -28.13 -10.67 9.14
CA VAL A 215 -26.83 -11.12 8.63
C VAL A 215 -27.01 -11.51 7.16
N GLY A 216 -26.26 -10.84 6.28
CA GLY A 216 -26.31 -11.03 4.83
C GLY A 216 -25.66 -12.32 4.34
#